data_AF-A0A101F6N9-F1
#
_entry.id   AF-A0A101F6N9-F1
#
_cell.length_a   1.000
_cell.length_b   1.000
_cell.length_c   1.000
_cell.angle_alpha   90.00
_cell.angle_beta   90.00
_cell.angle_gamma   90.00
#
_symmetry.space_group_name_H-M   'P 1'
#
loop_
_entity.id
_entity.type
_entity.pdbx_description
1 polymer ?
#
loop_
_entity_poly.entity_id
_entity_poly.type
_entity_poly.pdbx_seq_one_letter_code
_entity_poly.pdbx_strand_id
1 'polypeptide(L)'
;MNAVDSGSVRKKGVRNQVKPGAVLRLLLAVLLGKLVAFCCRLFRYPGTSLPGHTALKVFPRLVEHLAGGYQKVIAVTGTNGKTTTANLIAHVLREAGFRVAHNSEGANMLPGVAAALLRDCDLLGRISSQVAVLEVDEGSVGKVFAAARPDLVVVTNYFRDQLDRYWELERTTGLLREAVSKLPGVTLVLNADDPLVAAVGRGQEQVLYYGVEEQSCTGSLFTEEPVPANSGKGHDWSALCEVVSGDRLISGGGIAEIFGETREGRFCSFCGSPLTYRCYHYGQLGDYSCPECGYRRPRPDFAASGVKCGEGRLSFTLSVFRSEDSFISLLGKIDTFSNRGGYGRERHQVEAPLRGFYNTYNLLAAAAAVLTLGVSPATLQKAVSTYTPATGRMEEFFLAGRRCTLALVKNPVGANQVLRTVKESRASKALVIAINDLAADGRDVSWLWDADFALLADPSVVRIICSGRRAADLAVCLKYSGVDTGKIAVVPEQEESLKLLSQEEAGEFYVLATYTNLFTYARLLRLGKVVADSEAQGLPSLS
;
A
#
# COMPACT_ATOMS: atom_id res chain seq x y z
N MET A 1 -39.77 -10.41 -29.53
CA MET A 1 -39.41 -11.84 -29.42
C MET A 1 -38.41 -12.16 -30.51
N ASN A 2 -37.14 -12.31 -30.15
CA ASN A 2 -36.13 -13.14 -30.80
C ASN A 2 -34.84 -12.91 -30.00
N ALA A 3 -34.50 -13.93 -29.20
CA ALA A 3 -33.33 -13.97 -28.35
C ALA A 3 -32.08 -14.00 -29.22
N VAL A 4 -31.25 -12.96 -29.13
CA VAL A 4 -29.90 -12.97 -29.72
C VAL A 4 -28.94 -13.43 -28.64
N ASP A 5 -28.37 -14.59 -28.92
CA ASP A 5 -27.45 -15.39 -28.12
C ASP A 5 -26.29 -14.55 -27.55
N SER A 6 -26.28 -14.38 -26.23
CA SER A 6 -25.18 -13.74 -25.52
C SER A 6 -24.02 -14.72 -25.41
N GLY A 7 -23.11 -14.66 -26.38
CA GLY A 7 -21.86 -15.41 -26.39
C GLY A 7 -20.98 -15.06 -25.18
N SER A 8 -21.23 -15.71 -24.05
CA SER A 8 -20.30 -15.73 -22.93
C SER A 8 -19.06 -16.51 -23.39
N VAL A 9 -17.95 -15.81 -23.61
CA VAL A 9 -16.64 -16.46 -23.71
C VAL A 9 -16.31 -16.98 -22.32
N ARG A 10 -16.90 -18.13 -21.95
CA ARG A 10 -16.48 -18.93 -20.81
C ARG A 10 -15.00 -19.19 -20.99
N LYS A 11 -14.18 -18.87 -19.99
CA LYS A 11 -12.84 -19.44 -19.86
C LYS A 11 -12.98 -20.94 -20.17
N LYS A 12 -12.37 -21.42 -21.26
CA LYS A 12 -12.13 -22.86 -21.46
C LYS A 12 -11.08 -23.29 -20.42
N GLY A 13 -11.43 -23.14 -19.15
CA GLY A 13 -10.73 -23.73 -18.03
C GLY A 13 -11.07 -25.20 -18.08
N VAL A 14 -10.09 -25.99 -18.51
CA VAL A 14 -9.75 -27.29 -17.94
C VAL A 14 -10.76 -27.75 -16.88
N ARG A 15 -11.91 -28.27 -17.32
CA ARG A 15 -12.61 -29.29 -16.54
C ARG A 15 -11.72 -30.51 -16.64
N ASN A 16 -10.59 -30.49 -15.94
CA ASN A 16 -9.94 -31.71 -15.52
C ASN A 16 -11.06 -32.52 -14.89
N GLN A 17 -11.31 -33.71 -15.41
CA GLN A 17 -12.20 -34.68 -14.79
C GLN A 17 -11.68 -34.86 -13.37
N VAL A 18 -12.26 -34.11 -12.42
CA VAL A 18 -11.87 -34.16 -11.02
C VAL A 18 -12.25 -35.58 -10.60
N LYS A 19 -11.25 -36.42 -10.36
CA LYS A 19 -11.48 -37.80 -9.92
C LYS A 19 -12.51 -37.78 -8.78
N PRO A 20 -13.45 -38.73 -8.70
CA PRO A 20 -14.53 -38.69 -7.69
C PRO A 20 -14.02 -38.44 -6.26
N GLY A 21 -12.87 -39.02 -5.90
CA GLY A 21 -12.22 -38.80 -4.60
C GLY A 21 -11.71 -37.37 -4.37
N ALA A 22 -11.35 -36.63 -5.43
CA ALA A 22 -10.96 -35.22 -5.33
C ALA A 22 -12.17 -34.29 -5.14
N VAL A 23 -13.35 -34.65 -5.67
CA VAL A 23 -14.60 -33.93 -5.40
C VAL A 23 -15.00 -34.09 -3.93
N LEU A 24 -14.94 -35.31 -3.38
CA LEU A 24 -15.24 -35.54 -1.97
C LEU A 24 -14.28 -34.79 -1.04
N ARG A 25 -12.97 -34.79 -1.34
CA ARG A 25 -11.96 -34.03 -0.59
C ARG A 25 -12.20 -32.52 -0.65
N LEU A 26 -12.61 -32.00 -1.80
CA LEU A 26 -12.98 -30.59 -1.95
C LEU A 26 -14.18 -30.23 -1.06
N LEU A 27 -15.26 -31.02 -1.14
CA LEU A 27 -16.47 -30.77 -0.33
C LEU A 27 -16.16 -30.84 1.17
N LEU A 28 -15.36 -31.83 1.60
CA LEU A 28 -14.91 -31.94 2.97
C LEU A 28 -14.05 -30.74 3.40
N ALA A 29 -13.13 -30.28 2.55
CA ALA A 29 -12.30 -29.11 2.82
C ALA A 29 -13.15 -27.83 2.96
N VAL A 30 -14.14 -27.64 2.09
CA VAL A 30 -15.08 -26.51 2.14
C VAL A 30 -15.91 -26.56 3.42
N LEU A 31 -16.47 -27.71 3.76
CA LEU A 31 -17.29 -27.89 4.96
C LEU A 31 -16.49 -27.65 6.23
N LEU A 32 -15.30 -28.25 6.37
CA LEU A 32 -14.43 -28.05 7.52
C LEU A 32 -13.93 -26.61 7.62
N GLY A 33 -13.53 -26.00 6.50
CA GLY A 33 -13.11 -24.60 6.47
C GLY A 33 -14.23 -23.66 6.93
N LYS A 34 -15.45 -23.85 6.41
CA LYS A 34 -16.63 -23.05 6.81
C LYS A 34 -17.03 -23.30 8.25
N LEU A 35 -16.94 -24.53 8.76
CA LEU A 35 -17.18 -24.85 10.17
C LEU A 35 -16.18 -24.13 11.08
N VAL A 36 -14.89 -24.18 10.75
CA VAL A 36 -13.85 -23.44 11.49
C VAL A 36 -14.12 -21.94 11.46
N ALA A 37 -14.51 -21.38 10.30
CA ALA A 37 -14.89 -19.96 10.21
C ALA A 37 -16.12 -19.62 11.07
N PHE A 38 -17.10 -20.52 11.14
CA PHE A 38 -18.26 -20.37 12.03
C PHE A 38 -17.83 -20.37 13.50
N CYS A 39 -17.00 -21.32 13.93
CA CYS A 39 -16.48 -21.39 15.29
C CYS A 39 -15.64 -20.16 15.64
N CYS A 40 -14.75 -19.70 14.76
CA CYS A 40 -13.96 -18.49 15.01
C CYS A 40 -14.85 -17.26 15.25
N ARG A 41 -15.94 -17.11 14.47
CA ARG A 41 -16.90 -16.01 14.68
C ARG A 41 -17.69 -16.17 15.98
N LEU A 42 -18.15 -17.38 16.28
CA LEU A 42 -18.91 -17.69 17.50
C LEU A 42 -18.11 -17.36 18.76
N PHE A 43 -16.83 -17.72 18.79
CA PHE A 43 -15.92 -17.48 19.92
C PHE A 43 -15.15 -16.16 19.84
N ARG A 44 -15.46 -15.28 18.87
CA ARG A 44 -14.74 -14.02 18.60
C ARG A 44 -13.22 -14.19 18.51
N TYR A 45 -12.77 -15.33 17.98
CA TYR A 45 -11.36 -15.64 17.81
C TYR A 45 -10.81 -14.96 16.55
N PRO A 46 -9.68 -14.21 16.63
CA PRO A 46 -9.14 -13.40 15.53
C PRO A 46 -8.41 -14.22 14.43
N GLY A 47 -8.91 -15.41 14.11
CA GLY A 47 -8.26 -16.37 13.22
C GLY A 47 -8.59 -16.19 11.74
N THR A 48 -8.20 -15.06 11.13
CA THR A 48 -8.57 -14.70 9.73
C THR A 48 -8.06 -15.69 8.68
N SER A 49 -6.96 -16.39 8.97
CA SER A 49 -6.32 -17.37 8.08
C SER A 49 -6.58 -18.84 8.48
N LEU A 50 -7.09 -19.10 9.69
CA LEU A 50 -7.25 -20.44 10.23
C LEU A 50 -8.24 -21.32 9.42
N PRO A 51 -9.40 -20.80 8.97
CA PRO A 51 -10.30 -21.53 8.08
C PRO A 51 -9.62 -22.04 6.81
N GLY A 52 -8.86 -21.16 6.16
CA GLY A 52 -8.16 -21.47 4.92
C GLY A 52 -7.00 -22.44 5.13
N HIS A 53 -6.25 -22.30 6.24
CA HIS A 53 -5.19 -23.25 6.61
C HIS A 53 -5.74 -24.68 6.78
N THR A 54 -6.84 -24.82 7.51
CA THR A 54 -7.48 -26.13 7.72
C THR A 54 -7.95 -26.73 6.40
N ALA A 55 -8.62 -25.94 5.56
CA ALA A 55 -9.12 -26.42 4.28
C ALA A 55 -7.99 -26.79 3.31
N LEU A 56 -6.89 -26.03 3.28
CA LEU A 56 -5.71 -26.33 2.46
C LEU A 56 -5.01 -27.62 2.89
N LYS A 57 -5.00 -27.96 4.18
CA LYS A 57 -4.48 -29.27 4.65
C LYS A 57 -5.28 -30.44 4.08
N VAL A 58 -6.59 -30.29 3.97
CA VAL A 58 -7.50 -31.34 3.44
C VAL A 58 -7.44 -31.39 1.91
N PHE A 59 -7.40 -30.23 1.26
CA PHE A 59 -7.35 -30.11 -0.19
C PHE A 59 -6.35 -29.02 -0.63
N PRO A 60 -5.08 -29.38 -0.91
CA PRO A 60 -4.02 -28.40 -1.23
C PRO A 60 -4.29 -27.55 -2.48
N ARG A 61 -5.09 -28.05 -3.42
CA ARG A 61 -5.48 -27.35 -4.66
C ARG A 61 -6.75 -26.50 -4.52
N LEU A 62 -7.16 -26.20 -3.29
CA LEU A 62 -8.39 -25.45 -3.00
C LEU A 62 -8.43 -24.09 -3.70
N VAL A 63 -7.36 -23.30 -3.57
CA VAL A 63 -7.30 -21.97 -4.18
C VAL A 63 -7.36 -22.07 -5.69
N GLU A 64 -6.66 -23.03 -6.30
CA GLU A 64 -6.73 -23.26 -7.76
C GLU A 64 -8.14 -23.58 -8.22
N HIS A 65 -8.86 -24.43 -7.48
CA HIS A 65 -10.23 -24.80 -7.82
C HIS A 65 -11.21 -23.63 -7.65
N LEU A 66 -11.15 -22.95 -6.51
CA LEU A 66 -12.07 -21.85 -6.18
C LEU A 66 -11.80 -20.60 -7.04
N ALA A 67 -10.53 -20.24 -7.27
CA ALA A 67 -10.16 -19.10 -8.10
C ALA A 67 -10.62 -19.28 -9.56
N GLY A 68 -10.63 -20.52 -10.06
CA GLY A 68 -11.14 -20.84 -11.40
C GLY A 68 -12.65 -20.59 -11.58
N GLY A 69 -13.41 -20.40 -10.50
CA GLY A 69 -14.83 -20.05 -10.55
C GLY A 69 -15.11 -18.57 -10.82
N TYR A 70 -14.12 -17.69 -10.68
CA TYR A 70 -14.28 -16.25 -10.93
C TYR A 70 -14.09 -15.92 -12.41
N GLN A 71 -14.82 -14.90 -12.88
CA GLN A 71 -14.63 -14.36 -14.22
C GLN A 71 -13.25 -13.70 -14.32
N LYS A 72 -12.88 -12.92 -13.29
CA LYS A 72 -11.58 -12.27 -13.17
C LYS A 72 -11.00 -12.37 -11.76
N VAL A 73 -9.70 -12.62 -11.70
CA VAL A 73 -8.90 -12.60 -10.47
C VAL A 73 -7.88 -11.48 -10.59
N ILE A 74 -7.92 -10.53 -9.66
CA ILE A 74 -7.03 -9.38 -9.58
C ILE A 74 -6.14 -9.60 -8.36
N ALA A 75 -4.82 -9.52 -8.54
CA ALA A 75 -3.89 -9.54 -7.42
C ALA A 75 -3.26 -8.16 -7.21
N VAL A 76 -3.11 -7.74 -5.96
CA VAL A 76 -2.42 -6.50 -5.57
C VAL A 76 -1.24 -6.87 -4.67
N THR A 77 -0.04 -6.47 -5.06
CA THR A 77 1.20 -6.76 -4.32
C THR A 77 2.17 -5.56 -4.33
N GLY A 78 3.31 -5.68 -3.65
CA GLY A 78 4.26 -4.60 -3.33
C GLY A 78 4.39 -4.40 -1.83
N THR A 79 5.34 -3.62 -1.33
CA THR A 79 5.60 -3.57 0.13
C THR A 79 4.65 -2.64 0.88
N ASN A 80 4.34 -1.47 0.31
CA ASN A 80 3.41 -0.50 0.89
C ASN A 80 2.18 -0.26 0.00
N GLY A 81 1.06 0.13 0.61
CA GLY A 81 -0.15 0.52 -0.11
C GLY A 81 -1.05 -0.61 -0.62
N LYS A 82 -0.66 -1.89 -0.45
CA LYS A 82 -1.43 -3.06 -0.89
C LYS A 82 -2.89 -3.03 -0.44
N THR A 83 -3.11 -2.97 0.88
CA THR A 83 -4.45 -3.01 1.49
C THR A 83 -5.33 -1.84 1.05
N THR A 84 -4.79 -0.63 1.00
CA THR A 84 -5.53 0.56 0.54
C THR A 84 -5.92 0.41 -0.93
N THR A 85 -4.99 0.00 -1.78
CA THR A 85 -5.23 -0.21 -3.21
C THR A 85 -6.25 -1.32 -3.46
N ALA A 86 -6.12 -2.47 -2.78
CA ALA A 86 -7.06 -3.59 -2.91
C ALA A 86 -8.48 -3.22 -2.42
N ASN A 87 -8.59 -2.48 -1.31
CA ASN A 87 -9.86 -1.96 -0.83
C ASN A 87 -10.49 -0.97 -1.82
N LEU A 88 -9.71 -0.05 -2.39
CA LEU A 88 -10.18 0.90 -3.39
C LEU A 88 -10.70 0.18 -4.65
N ILE A 89 -9.94 -0.78 -5.18
CA ILE A 89 -10.37 -1.60 -6.33
C ILE A 89 -11.69 -2.32 -6.00
N ALA A 90 -11.77 -2.99 -4.85
CA ALA A 90 -12.97 -3.71 -4.45
C ALA A 90 -14.18 -2.79 -4.24
N HIS A 91 -13.97 -1.59 -3.68
CA HIS A 91 -15.01 -0.58 -3.50
C HIS A 91 -15.54 -0.07 -4.83
N VAL A 92 -14.66 0.37 -5.73
CA VAL A 92 -15.03 0.88 -7.05
C VAL A 92 -15.75 -0.17 -7.89
N LEU A 93 -15.29 -1.43 -7.87
CA LEU A 93 -15.96 -2.51 -8.58
C LEU A 93 -17.37 -2.80 -8.02
N ARG A 94 -17.58 -2.72 -6.70
CA ARG A 94 -18.91 -2.88 -6.10
C ARG A 94 -19.85 -1.74 -6.49
N GLU A 95 -19.36 -0.50 -6.44
CA GLU A 95 -20.11 0.68 -6.90
C GLU A 95 -20.44 0.63 -8.40
N ALA A 96 -19.58 -0.04 -9.19
CA ALA A 96 -19.82 -0.35 -10.59
C ALA A 96 -20.80 -1.53 -10.81
N GLY A 97 -21.35 -2.12 -9.75
CA GLY A 97 -22.36 -3.18 -9.80
C GLY A 97 -21.82 -4.61 -9.79
N PHE A 98 -20.51 -4.82 -9.61
CA PHE A 98 -19.92 -6.15 -9.57
C PHE A 98 -20.04 -6.79 -8.19
N ARG A 99 -20.30 -8.11 -8.16
CA ARG A 99 -20.09 -8.91 -6.96
C ARG A 99 -18.60 -9.22 -6.80
N VAL A 100 -18.00 -8.79 -5.70
CA VAL A 100 -16.56 -8.84 -5.47
C VAL A 100 -16.21 -9.59 -4.18
N ALA A 101 -15.45 -10.67 -4.32
CA ALA A 101 -14.76 -11.32 -3.21
C ALA A 101 -13.45 -10.59 -2.91
N HIS A 102 -13.16 -10.33 -1.63
CA HIS A 102 -11.97 -9.59 -1.22
C HIS A 102 -11.46 -10.07 0.15
N ASN A 103 -10.13 -10.19 0.32
CA ASN A 103 -9.48 -10.49 1.60
C ASN A 103 -9.17 -9.21 2.40
N SER A 104 -10.22 -8.45 2.75
CA SER A 104 -10.18 -7.12 3.39
C SER A 104 -9.45 -7.02 4.73
N GLU A 105 -9.18 -8.14 5.40
CA GLU A 105 -8.57 -8.18 6.73
C GLU A 105 -7.03 -8.30 6.70
N GLY A 106 -6.40 -8.04 5.54
CA GLY A 106 -4.94 -8.09 5.38
C GLY A 106 -4.35 -9.51 5.43
N ALA A 107 -5.19 -10.55 5.36
CA ALA A 107 -4.78 -11.94 5.32
C ALA A 107 -4.23 -12.27 3.91
N ASN A 108 -2.99 -11.86 3.67
CA ASN A 108 -2.36 -11.73 2.35
C ASN A 108 -1.42 -12.90 1.98
N MET A 109 -1.32 -13.90 2.84
CA MET A 109 -0.67 -15.19 2.55
C MET A 109 -1.68 -16.22 2.02
N LEU A 110 -1.18 -17.33 1.45
CA LEU A 110 -2.02 -18.37 0.83
C LEU A 110 -3.20 -18.87 1.72
N PRO A 111 -3.04 -19.10 3.03
CA PRO A 111 -4.18 -19.48 3.89
C PRO A 111 -5.23 -18.37 4.03
N GLY A 112 -4.81 -17.11 4.06
CA GLY A 112 -5.72 -15.95 4.11
C GLY A 112 -6.53 -15.79 2.83
N VAL A 113 -5.86 -15.94 1.67
CA VAL A 113 -6.51 -16.01 0.36
C VAL A 113 -7.53 -17.15 0.32
N ALA A 114 -7.14 -18.36 0.75
CA ALA A 114 -8.04 -19.50 0.82
C ALA A 114 -9.27 -19.23 1.71
N ALA A 115 -9.08 -18.60 2.88
CA ALA A 115 -10.18 -18.25 3.77
C ALA A 115 -11.16 -17.25 3.13
N ALA A 116 -10.65 -16.27 2.37
CA ALA A 116 -11.48 -15.31 1.65
C ALA A 116 -12.31 -15.98 0.54
N LEU A 117 -11.72 -16.89 -0.24
CA LEU A 117 -12.44 -17.63 -1.27
C LEU A 117 -13.49 -18.58 -0.67
N LEU A 118 -13.17 -19.22 0.46
CA LEU A 118 -14.12 -20.05 1.21
C LEU A 118 -15.32 -19.26 1.72
N ARG A 119 -15.12 -18.00 2.12
CA ARG A 119 -16.19 -17.11 2.56
C ARG A 119 -17.16 -16.78 1.43
N ASP A 120 -16.68 -16.69 0.20
CA ASP A 120 -17.49 -16.35 -0.98
C ASP A 120 -18.19 -17.55 -1.64
N CYS A 121 -17.69 -18.77 -1.44
CA CYS A 121 -18.28 -19.97 -2.05
C CYS A 121 -19.50 -20.53 -1.28
N ASP A 122 -20.34 -21.34 -1.92
CA ASP A 122 -21.38 -22.14 -1.25
C ASP A 122 -20.79 -23.45 -0.65
N LEU A 123 -21.63 -24.30 -0.06
CA LEU A 123 -21.19 -25.60 0.49
C LEU A 123 -20.71 -26.59 -0.57
N LEU A 124 -21.04 -26.35 -1.85
CA LEU A 124 -20.58 -27.14 -2.99
C LEU A 124 -19.30 -26.58 -3.63
N GLY A 125 -18.75 -25.49 -3.08
CA GLY A 125 -17.57 -24.81 -3.60
C GLY A 125 -17.85 -23.92 -4.83
N ARG A 126 -19.11 -23.57 -5.10
CA ARG A 126 -19.46 -22.65 -6.19
C ARG A 126 -19.31 -21.20 -5.72
N ILE A 127 -18.62 -20.39 -6.52
CA ILE A 127 -18.34 -18.98 -6.23
C ILE A 127 -19.59 -18.12 -6.43
N SER A 128 -19.83 -17.16 -5.54
CA SER A 128 -20.97 -16.24 -5.60
C SER A 128 -20.63 -14.94 -6.33
N SER A 129 -19.37 -14.50 -6.21
CA SER A 129 -18.85 -13.27 -6.80
C SER A 129 -18.36 -13.45 -8.24
N GLN A 130 -18.36 -12.35 -9.00
CA GLN A 130 -17.85 -12.32 -10.37
C GLN A 130 -16.33 -12.12 -10.40
N VAL A 131 -15.84 -11.27 -9.50
CA VAL A 131 -14.45 -10.84 -9.45
C VAL A 131 -13.86 -11.16 -8.08
N ALA A 132 -12.63 -11.66 -8.05
CA ALA A 132 -11.83 -11.76 -6.84
C ALA A 132 -10.76 -10.66 -6.86
N VAL A 133 -10.68 -9.86 -5.80
CA VAL A 133 -9.56 -8.95 -5.54
C VAL A 133 -8.76 -9.56 -4.40
N LEU A 134 -7.48 -9.82 -4.62
CA LEU A 134 -6.61 -10.53 -3.69
C LEU A 134 -5.43 -9.63 -3.33
N GLU A 135 -5.37 -9.17 -2.09
CA GLU A 135 -4.13 -8.64 -1.50
C GLU A 135 -3.15 -9.79 -1.30
N VAL A 136 -1.93 -9.66 -1.83
CA VAL A 136 -0.90 -10.71 -1.78
C VAL A 136 0.42 -10.15 -1.26
N ASP A 137 0.92 -10.78 -0.20
CA ASP A 137 2.23 -10.53 0.37
C ASP A 137 3.35 -10.84 -0.64
N GLU A 138 4.36 -9.98 -0.70
CA GLU A 138 5.47 -10.05 -1.62
C GLU A 138 6.29 -11.34 -1.52
N GLY A 139 6.40 -11.94 -0.32
CA GLY A 139 7.03 -13.24 -0.12
C GLY A 139 6.13 -14.42 -0.51
N SER A 140 4.83 -14.18 -0.63
CA SER A 140 3.81 -15.18 -0.98
C SER A 140 3.41 -15.20 -2.45
N VAL A 141 3.86 -14.22 -3.26
CA VAL A 141 3.48 -14.09 -4.68
C VAL A 141 3.69 -15.37 -5.47
N GLY A 142 4.81 -16.07 -5.31
CA GLY A 142 5.09 -17.30 -6.05
C GLY A 142 4.07 -18.41 -5.79
N LYS A 143 3.68 -18.62 -4.52
CA LYS A 143 2.69 -19.64 -4.15
C LYS A 143 1.27 -19.23 -4.52
N VAL A 144 0.91 -17.98 -4.25
CA VAL A 144 -0.44 -17.47 -4.49
C VAL A 144 -0.72 -17.33 -5.98
N PHE A 145 0.22 -16.82 -6.79
CA PHE A 145 0.01 -16.66 -8.23
C PHE A 145 -0.04 -18.01 -8.94
N ALA A 146 0.79 -18.97 -8.54
CA ALA A 146 0.73 -20.33 -9.07
C ALA A 146 -0.64 -20.99 -8.82
N ALA A 147 -1.25 -20.73 -7.66
CA ALA A 147 -2.55 -21.28 -7.29
C ALA A 147 -3.73 -20.48 -7.89
N ALA A 148 -3.79 -19.18 -7.67
CA ALA A 148 -4.93 -18.33 -8.03
C ALA A 148 -4.95 -17.89 -9.50
N ARG A 149 -3.79 -17.92 -10.18
CA ARG A 149 -3.60 -17.50 -11.58
C ARG A 149 -4.31 -16.18 -11.92
N PRO A 150 -3.86 -15.04 -11.35
CA PRO A 150 -4.51 -13.75 -11.58
C PRO A 150 -4.52 -13.37 -13.06
N ASP A 151 -5.61 -12.77 -13.50
CA ASP A 151 -5.77 -12.18 -14.83
C ASP A 151 -5.12 -10.79 -14.91
N LEU A 152 -5.09 -10.06 -13.79
CA LEU A 152 -4.50 -8.73 -13.68
C LEU A 152 -3.68 -8.64 -12.37
N VAL A 153 -2.45 -8.13 -12.46
CA VAL A 153 -1.57 -7.93 -11.29
C VAL A 153 -1.22 -6.45 -11.17
N VAL A 154 -1.61 -5.85 -10.05
CA VAL A 154 -1.23 -4.49 -9.67
C VAL A 154 -0.04 -4.55 -8.73
N VAL A 155 1.03 -3.83 -9.06
CA VAL A 155 2.23 -3.73 -8.22
C VAL A 155 2.39 -2.29 -7.75
N THR A 156 2.38 -2.06 -6.44
CA THR A 156 2.40 -0.72 -5.85
C THR A 156 3.80 -0.10 -5.82
N ASN A 157 4.72 -0.71 -5.09
CA ASN A 157 6.11 -0.29 -4.91
C ASN A 157 6.92 -1.40 -4.21
N TYR A 158 8.24 -1.32 -4.28
CA TYR A 158 9.16 -2.17 -3.53
C TYR A 158 10.18 -1.34 -2.74
N PHE A 159 9.81 -1.05 -1.50
CA PHE A 159 10.70 -0.51 -0.46
C PHE A 159 11.09 -1.60 0.54
N ARG A 160 12.22 -1.44 1.23
CA ARG A 160 12.58 -2.35 2.32
C ARG A 160 11.51 -2.35 3.39
N ASP A 161 11.11 -3.55 3.80
CA ASP A 161 10.08 -3.76 4.80
C ASP A 161 10.51 -4.91 5.71
N GLN A 162 10.48 -4.68 7.03
CA GLN A 162 10.86 -5.62 8.10
C GLN A 162 12.20 -6.35 7.87
N LEU A 163 13.28 -5.74 8.40
CA LEU A 163 14.67 -6.21 8.29
C LEU A 163 14.90 -7.67 8.71
N ASP A 164 14.06 -8.18 9.60
CA ASP A 164 14.17 -9.51 10.22
C ASP A 164 13.37 -10.61 9.51
N ARG A 165 12.47 -10.24 8.57
CA ARG A 165 11.52 -11.18 7.95
C ARG A 165 11.73 -11.42 6.47
N TYR A 166 12.15 -10.40 5.74
CA TYR A 166 12.24 -10.45 4.29
C TYR A 166 13.69 -10.29 3.80
N TRP A 167 13.91 -10.74 2.58
CA TRP A 167 15.20 -10.78 1.91
C TRP A 167 15.51 -9.43 1.27
N GLU A 168 16.75 -9.26 0.80
CA GLU A 168 17.17 -8.15 -0.07
C GLU A 168 16.12 -7.86 -1.18
N LEU A 169 15.90 -6.57 -1.49
CA LEU A 169 14.87 -6.12 -2.43
C LEU A 169 14.95 -6.80 -3.81
N GLU A 170 16.17 -7.06 -4.29
CA GLU A 170 16.42 -7.76 -5.55
C GLU A 170 15.87 -9.18 -5.55
N ARG A 171 15.95 -9.88 -4.41
CA ARG A 171 15.39 -11.23 -4.29
C ARG A 171 13.86 -11.18 -4.31
N THR A 172 13.27 -10.22 -3.62
CA THR A 172 11.81 -10.08 -3.54
C THR A 172 11.20 -9.69 -4.90
N THR A 173 11.83 -8.76 -5.61
CA THR A 173 11.45 -8.40 -6.99
C THR A 173 11.72 -9.54 -7.98
N GLY A 174 12.79 -10.32 -7.76
CA GLY A 174 13.07 -11.55 -8.49
C GLY A 174 11.97 -12.61 -8.36
N LEU A 175 11.42 -12.81 -7.15
CA LEU A 175 10.28 -13.71 -6.91
C LEU A 175 9.03 -13.27 -7.69
N LEU A 176 8.75 -11.97 -7.73
CA LEU A 176 7.65 -11.43 -8.51
C LEU A 176 7.87 -11.67 -10.01
N ARG A 177 9.06 -11.35 -10.54
CA ARG A 177 9.39 -11.57 -11.96
C ARG A 177 9.25 -13.03 -12.35
N GLU A 178 9.75 -13.95 -11.51
CA GLU A 178 9.60 -15.38 -11.74
C GLU A 178 8.11 -15.81 -11.72
N ALA A 179 7.33 -15.34 -10.75
CA ALA A 179 5.91 -15.66 -10.63
C ALA A 179 5.12 -15.16 -11.85
N VAL A 180 5.36 -13.93 -12.30
CA VAL A 180 4.73 -13.32 -13.47
C VAL A 180 5.08 -14.06 -14.76
N SER A 181 6.35 -14.48 -14.93
CA SER A 181 6.76 -15.25 -16.13
C SER A 181 6.01 -16.57 -16.33
N LYS A 182 5.37 -17.09 -15.27
CA LYS A 182 4.56 -18.32 -15.27
C LYS A 182 3.06 -18.08 -15.49
N LEU A 183 2.66 -16.83 -15.71
CA LEU A 183 1.27 -16.41 -15.94
C LEU A 183 1.08 -15.93 -17.38
N PRO A 184 0.79 -16.84 -18.34
CA PRO A 184 0.58 -16.44 -19.73
C PRO A 184 -0.66 -15.54 -19.86
N GLY A 185 -0.53 -14.43 -20.57
CA GLY A 185 -1.63 -13.49 -20.84
C GLY A 185 -2.09 -12.67 -19.63
N VAL A 186 -1.27 -12.58 -18.58
CA VAL A 186 -1.55 -11.67 -17.45
C VAL A 186 -1.33 -10.22 -17.87
N THR A 187 -2.25 -9.34 -17.48
CA THR A 187 -2.04 -7.90 -17.62
C THR A 187 -1.37 -7.35 -16.36
N LEU A 188 -0.26 -6.62 -16.52
CA LEU A 188 0.46 -5.99 -15.43
C LEU A 188 0.13 -4.51 -15.35
N VAL A 189 -0.17 -4.02 -14.15
CA VAL A 189 -0.34 -2.59 -13.84
C VAL A 189 0.77 -2.20 -12.88
N LEU A 190 1.79 -1.50 -13.39
CA LEU A 190 3.07 -1.26 -12.74
C LEU A 190 3.30 0.22 -12.45
N ASN A 191 3.90 0.51 -11.30
CA ASN A 191 4.36 1.86 -10.96
C ASN A 191 5.57 2.23 -11.83
N ALA A 192 5.42 3.23 -12.70
CA ALA A 192 6.49 3.75 -13.54
C ALA A 192 7.54 4.51 -12.75
N ASP A 193 7.16 5.12 -11.63
CA ASP A 193 8.05 5.93 -10.80
C ASP A 193 8.98 5.08 -9.95
N ASP A 194 8.68 3.79 -9.73
CA ASP A 194 9.54 2.87 -8.98
C ASP A 194 10.45 2.07 -9.93
N PRO A 195 11.79 2.30 -9.91
CA PRO A 195 12.71 1.62 -10.81
C PRO A 195 12.71 0.10 -10.67
N LEU A 196 12.43 -0.42 -9.48
CA LEU A 196 12.39 -1.87 -9.24
C LEU A 196 11.11 -2.49 -9.80
N VAL A 197 9.96 -1.82 -9.61
CA VAL A 197 8.68 -2.28 -10.15
C VAL A 197 8.66 -2.20 -11.67
N ALA A 198 9.11 -1.07 -12.23
CA ALA A 198 9.10 -0.87 -13.66
C ALA A 198 9.99 -1.88 -14.41
N ALA A 199 11.07 -2.35 -13.77
CA ALA A 199 11.96 -3.36 -14.32
C ALA A 199 11.26 -4.72 -14.51
N VAL A 200 10.22 -5.03 -13.71
CA VAL A 200 9.42 -6.27 -13.83
C VAL A 200 8.68 -6.33 -15.17
N GLY A 201 8.28 -5.18 -15.72
CA GLY A 201 7.59 -5.10 -17.00
C GLY A 201 8.47 -5.38 -18.21
N ARG A 202 9.80 -5.36 -18.06
CA ARG A 202 10.71 -5.58 -19.19
C ARG A 202 10.59 -7.03 -19.69
N GLY A 203 10.27 -7.18 -20.98
CA GLY A 203 10.09 -8.48 -21.62
C GLY A 203 8.71 -9.11 -21.40
N GLN A 204 7.76 -8.39 -20.82
CA GLN A 204 6.36 -8.81 -20.68
C GLN A 204 5.52 -8.22 -21.82
N GLU A 205 4.51 -8.97 -22.26
CA GLU A 205 3.69 -8.59 -23.41
C GLU A 205 2.61 -7.55 -23.08
N GLN A 206 2.00 -7.64 -21.90
CA GLN A 206 0.85 -6.81 -21.50
C GLN A 206 1.18 -6.01 -20.24
N VAL A 207 1.77 -4.82 -20.44
CA VAL A 207 2.18 -3.94 -19.34
C VAL A 207 1.54 -2.58 -19.52
N LEU A 208 0.89 -2.11 -18.46
CA LEU A 208 0.36 -0.77 -18.30
C LEU A 208 1.09 -0.10 -17.15
N TYR A 209 1.52 1.13 -17.38
CA TYR A 209 2.27 1.92 -16.44
C TYR A 209 1.40 3.02 -15.84
N TYR A 210 1.54 3.25 -14.55
CA TYR A 210 0.96 4.42 -13.89
C TYR A 210 2.03 5.21 -13.16
N GLY A 211 1.86 6.52 -13.04
CA GLY A 211 2.82 7.37 -12.33
C GLY A 211 2.36 8.82 -12.18
N VAL A 212 3.13 9.60 -11.44
CA VAL A 212 2.86 11.03 -11.26
C VAL A 212 3.61 11.82 -12.34
N GLU A 213 2.91 12.72 -13.01
CA GLU A 213 3.45 13.74 -13.92
C GLU A 213 3.56 15.06 -13.16
N GLU A 214 4.74 15.67 -13.16
CA GLU A 214 4.89 17.03 -12.65
C GLU A 214 4.79 18.08 -13.78
N GLN A 215 4.12 19.20 -13.48
CA GLN A 215 4.22 20.44 -14.23
C GLN A 215 5.46 21.20 -13.76
N SER A 216 6.41 21.46 -14.67
CA SER A 216 7.46 22.49 -14.58
C SER A 216 7.88 22.89 -13.16
N CYS A 217 8.99 22.33 -12.67
CA CYS A 217 9.70 22.83 -11.49
C CYS A 217 10.09 24.31 -11.70
N THR A 218 9.22 25.25 -11.35
CA THR A 218 9.63 26.61 -10.99
C THR A 218 10.00 26.59 -9.52
N GLY A 219 11.23 26.14 -9.26
CA GLY A 219 11.81 26.00 -7.92
C GLY A 219 13.08 25.15 -7.99
N SER A 220 14.16 25.76 -8.49
CA SER A 220 15.55 25.25 -8.59
C SER A 220 15.73 23.83 -9.17
N LEU A 221 16.14 23.81 -10.45
CA LEU A 221 16.74 22.68 -11.13
C LEU A 221 17.95 22.16 -10.32
N PHE A 222 17.92 20.90 -9.90
CA PHE A 222 19.11 20.18 -9.43
C PHE A 222 19.51 19.19 -10.51
N THR A 223 20.54 19.56 -11.27
CA THR A 223 21.30 18.61 -12.09
C THR A 223 22.46 18.10 -11.25
N GLU A 224 22.52 16.79 -11.01
CA GLU A 224 23.77 16.17 -10.56
C GLU A 224 24.81 16.29 -11.68
N GLU A 225 25.97 16.89 -11.39
CA GLU A 225 27.14 16.69 -12.25
C GLU A 225 27.70 15.27 -12.00
N PRO A 226 28.08 14.53 -13.05
CA PRO A 226 28.64 13.20 -12.89
C PRO A 226 29.99 13.29 -12.17
N VAL A 227 30.14 12.52 -11.08
CA VAL A 227 31.42 12.31 -10.41
C VAL A 227 32.42 11.76 -11.44
N PRO A 228 33.62 12.35 -11.61
CA PRO A 228 34.59 11.86 -12.59
C PRO A 228 35.00 10.43 -12.25
N ALA A 229 34.98 9.55 -13.26
CA ALA A 229 35.54 8.21 -13.16
C ALA A 229 37.04 8.32 -12.85
N ASN A 230 37.44 8.00 -11.62
CA ASN A 230 38.85 8.01 -11.26
C ASN A 230 39.50 6.75 -11.84
N SER A 231 40.32 6.97 -12.86
CA SER A 231 41.22 5.99 -13.48
C SER A 231 42.09 5.32 -12.42
N GLY A 232 42.22 3.99 -12.52
CA GLY A 232 42.63 3.12 -11.44
C GLY A 232 43.98 3.41 -10.76
N LYS A 233 44.02 3.06 -9.47
CA LYS A 233 45.13 2.44 -8.74
C LYS A 233 44.72 2.27 -7.27
N GLY A 234 44.83 1.05 -6.74
CA GLY A 234 44.99 0.71 -5.32
C GLY A 234 43.85 1.11 -4.36
N HIS A 235 43.09 0.12 -3.88
CA HIS A 235 42.10 0.32 -2.81
C HIS A 235 42.78 0.64 -1.48
N ASP A 236 42.67 1.89 -1.02
CA ASP A 236 42.86 2.26 0.38
C ASP A 236 41.48 2.55 1.00
N TRP A 237 41.04 1.64 1.87
CA TRP A 237 39.73 1.69 2.53
C TRP A 237 39.70 2.65 3.74
N SER A 238 40.82 3.27 4.11
CA SER A 238 40.92 4.15 5.28
C SER A 238 40.38 5.57 5.06
N ALA A 239 40.27 6.04 3.80
CA ALA A 239 39.80 7.39 3.48
C ALA A 239 38.27 7.58 3.48
N LEU A 240 37.48 6.50 3.55
CA LEU A 240 36.01 6.58 3.66
C LEU A 240 35.52 6.90 5.08
N CYS A 241 36.40 6.80 6.09
CA CYS A 241 36.05 7.04 7.49
C CYS A 241 36.22 8.50 7.94
N GLU A 242 36.98 9.34 7.22
CA GLU A 242 37.23 10.73 7.64
C GLU A 242 36.11 11.73 7.25
N VAL A 243 35.11 11.32 6.45
CA VAL A 243 33.96 12.19 6.12
C VAL A 243 32.86 12.17 7.20
N VAL A 244 33.01 11.34 8.24
CA VAL A 244 32.00 11.20 9.32
C VAL A 244 32.20 12.23 10.46
N SER A 245 33.23 13.08 10.42
CA SER A 245 33.41 14.10 11.46
C SER A 245 34.15 15.32 10.92
N GLY A 246 33.43 16.38 10.56
CA GLY A 246 34.07 17.65 10.24
C GLY A 246 33.12 18.71 9.70
N ASP A 247 32.73 19.63 10.57
CA ASP A 247 32.12 20.91 10.23
C ASP A 247 32.93 21.64 9.13
N ARG A 248 32.37 21.78 7.93
CA ARG A 248 32.70 22.88 7.02
C ARG A 248 31.43 23.45 6.40
N LEU A 249 30.98 24.54 7.01
CA LEU A 249 30.12 25.54 6.39
C LEU A 249 30.81 26.09 5.12
N ILE A 250 30.37 25.63 3.95
CA ILE A 250 30.62 26.33 2.69
C ILE A 250 29.37 27.17 2.40
N SER A 251 29.52 28.46 2.64
CA SER A 251 28.59 29.51 2.23
C SER A 251 28.57 29.62 0.70
N GLY A 252 27.44 29.28 0.08
CA GLY A 252 27.18 29.59 -1.33
C GLY A 252 26.23 28.61 -2.00
N GLY A 253 24.94 28.96 -2.08
CA GLY A 253 23.97 28.40 -3.04
C GLY A 253 23.92 26.86 -3.12
N GLY A 254 23.80 26.21 -1.96
CA GLY A 254 23.96 24.76 -1.82
C GLY A 254 22.76 23.94 -2.30
N ILE A 255 23.09 22.87 -3.01
CA ILE A 255 22.27 21.69 -3.27
C ILE A 255 21.69 21.21 -1.93
N ALA A 256 20.38 21.37 -1.73
CA ALA A 256 19.71 20.62 -0.68
C ALA A 256 19.58 19.19 -1.22
N GLU A 257 20.61 18.37 -1.03
CA GLU A 257 20.38 16.93 -0.93
C GLU A 257 19.18 16.75 0.01
N ILE A 258 18.18 15.97 -0.41
CA ILE A 258 17.15 15.50 0.52
C ILE A 258 17.86 14.50 1.45
N PHE A 259 18.66 15.04 2.38
CA PHE A 259 19.27 14.33 3.50
C PHE A 259 18.12 13.75 4.31
N GLY A 260 18.11 12.42 4.50
CA GLY A 260 17.21 11.76 5.45
C GLY A 260 16.26 10.70 4.89
N GLU A 261 16.17 10.50 3.57
CA GLU A 261 15.39 9.37 3.02
C GLU A 261 16.31 8.23 2.56
N THR A 262 16.16 7.06 3.17
CA THR A 262 16.84 5.82 2.75
C THR A 262 16.34 5.38 1.37
N ARG A 263 17.25 5.35 0.38
CA ARG A 263 16.96 5.03 -1.02
C ARG A 263 17.72 3.79 -1.46
N GLU A 264 17.01 2.68 -1.55
CA GLU A 264 17.64 1.40 -1.89
C GLU A 264 17.56 1.09 -3.39
N GLY A 265 16.49 1.52 -4.07
CA GLY A 265 16.38 1.49 -5.53
C GLY A 265 17.22 2.53 -6.28
N ARG A 266 18.36 2.99 -5.70
CA ARG A 266 19.24 4.00 -6.33
C ARG A 266 20.16 3.42 -7.41
N PHE A 267 20.26 2.10 -7.51
CA PHE A 267 21.07 1.41 -8.51
C PHE A 267 20.19 0.77 -9.58
N CYS A 268 20.69 0.76 -10.81
CA CYS A 268 20.00 0.19 -11.95
C CYS A 268 19.90 -1.33 -11.84
N SER A 269 18.68 -1.87 -11.93
CA SER A 269 18.40 -3.31 -11.88
C SER A 269 18.98 -4.14 -13.03
N PHE A 270 19.63 -3.51 -14.01
CA PHE A 270 20.19 -4.18 -15.19
C PHE A 270 21.72 -4.15 -15.24
N CYS A 271 22.35 -3.01 -14.98
CA CYS A 271 23.80 -2.86 -15.05
C CYS A 271 24.46 -2.54 -13.71
N GLY A 272 23.69 -2.32 -12.64
CA GLY A 272 24.21 -1.97 -11.32
C GLY A 272 24.67 -0.52 -11.16
N SER A 273 24.77 0.25 -12.25
CA SER A 273 25.18 1.66 -12.20
C SER A 273 24.17 2.53 -11.45
N PRO A 274 24.61 3.59 -10.74
CA PRO A 274 23.70 4.54 -10.11
C PRO A 274 22.70 5.14 -11.11
N LEU A 275 21.45 5.27 -10.68
CA LEU A 275 20.40 5.96 -11.43
C LEU A 275 20.48 7.46 -11.16
N THR A 276 20.33 8.25 -12.22
CA THR A 276 20.14 9.70 -12.15
C THR A 276 18.64 10.00 -12.09
N TYR A 277 18.24 11.04 -11.37
CA TYR A 277 16.84 11.43 -11.26
C TYR A 277 16.67 12.88 -11.70
N ARG A 278 15.67 13.12 -12.55
CA ARG A 278 15.22 14.46 -12.91
C ARG A 278 14.40 15.08 -11.78
N CYS A 279 13.59 14.27 -11.10
CA CYS A 279 12.83 14.67 -9.93
C CYS A 279 12.59 13.47 -9.02
N TYR A 280 12.43 13.74 -7.73
CA TYR A 280 12.02 12.77 -6.73
C TYR A 280 10.63 13.13 -6.21
N HIS A 281 9.79 12.12 -6.06
CA HIS A 281 8.49 12.24 -5.41
C HIS A 281 8.61 11.91 -3.91
N TYR A 282 9.07 10.70 -3.58
CA TYR A 282 9.52 10.29 -2.25
C TYR A 282 10.20 8.92 -2.31
N GLY A 283 11.08 8.62 -1.36
CA GLY A 283 11.89 7.41 -1.34
C GLY A 283 12.67 7.27 -2.64
N GLN A 284 12.43 6.18 -3.37
CA GLN A 284 13.01 5.91 -4.69
C GLN A 284 12.05 6.24 -5.85
N LEU A 285 10.86 6.80 -5.57
CA LEU A 285 9.90 7.12 -6.61
C LEU A 285 10.26 8.43 -7.28
N GLY A 286 10.33 8.44 -8.61
CA GLY A 286 10.58 9.65 -9.37
C GLY A 286 10.87 9.41 -10.84
N ASP A 287 11.29 10.45 -11.53
CA ASP A 287 11.70 10.39 -12.94
C ASP A 287 13.19 10.04 -13.05
N TYR A 288 13.48 8.74 -13.18
CA TYR A 288 14.84 8.21 -13.19
C TYR A 288 15.32 7.81 -14.59
N SER A 289 16.64 7.84 -14.76
CA SER A 289 17.33 7.31 -15.94
C SER A 289 18.72 6.77 -15.60
N CYS A 290 19.09 5.67 -16.25
CA CYS A 290 20.40 5.06 -16.15
C CYS A 290 21.30 5.58 -17.27
N PRO A 291 22.41 6.26 -16.96
CA PRO A 291 23.29 6.82 -17.98
C PRO A 291 24.05 5.75 -18.79
N GLU A 292 24.24 4.56 -18.20
CA GLU A 292 25.06 3.50 -18.81
C GLU A 292 24.29 2.60 -19.78
N CYS A 293 23.16 2.04 -19.35
CA CYS A 293 22.42 1.06 -20.15
C CYS A 293 21.11 1.58 -20.76
N GLY A 294 20.78 2.86 -20.53
CA GLY A 294 19.58 3.51 -21.06
C GLY A 294 18.26 3.08 -20.41
N TYR A 295 18.29 2.24 -19.37
CA TYR A 295 17.09 1.96 -18.57
C TYR A 295 16.55 3.25 -17.95
N ARG A 296 15.27 3.54 -18.15
CA ARG A 296 14.66 4.80 -17.70
C ARG A 296 13.21 4.56 -17.31
N ARG A 297 12.65 5.52 -16.58
CA ARG A 297 11.23 5.59 -16.27
C ARG A 297 10.38 5.40 -17.54
N PRO A 298 9.54 4.38 -17.62
CA PRO A 298 8.58 4.21 -18.70
C PRO A 298 7.56 5.35 -18.72
N ARG A 299 7.01 5.65 -19.90
CA ARG A 299 5.92 6.63 -20.00
C ARG A 299 4.65 6.04 -19.35
N PRO A 300 4.00 6.72 -18.39
CA PRO A 300 2.75 6.24 -17.82
C PRO A 300 1.60 6.25 -18.84
N ASP A 301 0.79 5.20 -18.84
CA ASP A 301 -0.52 5.12 -19.49
C ASP A 301 -1.59 5.84 -18.63
N PHE A 302 -1.40 5.84 -17.31
CA PHE A 302 -2.22 6.54 -16.34
C PHE A 302 -1.36 7.52 -15.54
N ALA A 303 -1.55 8.82 -15.75
CA ALA A 303 -0.75 9.86 -15.10
C ALA A 303 -1.58 10.74 -14.17
N ALA A 304 -1.12 10.96 -12.94
CA ALA A 304 -1.68 11.99 -12.06
C ALA A 304 -0.89 13.29 -12.21
N SER A 305 -1.56 14.43 -12.34
CA SER A 305 -0.94 15.76 -12.42
C SER A 305 -1.72 16.78 -11.58
N GLY A 306 -1.06 17.87 -11.17
CA GLY A 306 -1.71 18.90 -10.35
C GLY A 306 -2.21 18.37 -9.00
N VAL A 307 -1.41 17.50 -8.37
CA VAL A 307 -1.74 16.86 -7.10
C VAL A 307 -1.84 17.92 -6.00
N LYS A 308 -2.95 17.91 -5.26
CA LYS A 308 -3.19 18.75 -4.09
C LYS A 308 -3.57 17.88 -2.91
N CYS A 309 -2.81 18.02 -1.83
CA CYS A 309 -3.06 17.41 -0.53
C CYS A 309 -3.42 18.53 0.46
N GLY A 310 -4.60 18.46 1.08
CA GLY A 310 -5.01 19.48 2.06
C GLY A 310 -6.42 19.27 2.59
N GLU A 311 -6.69 19.72 3.82
CA GLU A 311 -8.03 19.73 4.45
C GLU A 311 -8.72 18.35 4.51
N GLY A 312 -7.96 17.26 4.56
CA GLY A 312 -8.53 15.91 4.60
C GLY A 312 -8.90 15.34 3.23
N ARG A 313 -8.56 16.02 2.14
CA ARG A 313 -8.85 15.60 0.77
C ARG A 313 -7.60 15.52 -0.09
N LEU A 314 -7.64 14.61 -1.04
CA LEU A 314 -6.68 14.43 -2.11
C LEU A 314 -7.38 14.74 -3.42
N SER A 315 -6.79 15.59 -4.25
CA SER A 315 -7.29 15.85 -5.60
C SER A 315 -6.16 15.90 -6.62
N PHE A 316 -6.43 15.44 -7.84
CA PHE A 316 -5.51 15.53 -8.97
C PHE A 316 -6.27 15.37 -10.30
N THR A 317 -5.62 15.76 -11.39
CA THR A 317 -6.09 15.46 -12.74
C THR A 317 -5.48 14.14 -13.23
N LEU A 318 -6.33 13.14 -13.44
CA LEU A 318 -5.99 11.86 -14.03
C LEU A 318 -5.97 11.98 -15.56
N SER A 319 -4.80 11.79 -16.17
CA SER A 319 -4.63 11.63 -17.60
C SER A 319 -4.61 10.15 -17.97
N VAL A 320 -5.42 9.74 -18.93
CA VAL A 320 -5.41 8.40 -19.51
C VAL A 320 -4.91 8.52 -20.95
N PHE A 321 -3.80 7.85 -21.25
CA PHE A 321 -3.21 7.78 -22.59
C PHE A 321 -3.64 6.47 -23.24
N ARG A 322 -4.29 6.54 -24.41
CA ARG A 322 -4.79 5.36 -25.14
C ARG A 322 -3.96 5.10 -26.39
N SER A 323 -3.65 3.82 -26.65
CA SER A 323 -3.42 3.34 -28.01
C SER A 323 -4.65 2.56 -28.50
N GLU A 324 -4.87 2.49 -29.81
CA GLU A 324 -6.05 1.88 -30.46
C GLU A 324 -6.30 0.41 -30.05
N ASP A 325 -5.28 -0.28 -29.54
CA ASP A 325 -5.32 -1.70 -29.15
C ASP A 325 -5.24 -1.96 -27.62
N SER A 326 -5.13 -0.91 -26.77
CA SER A 326 -4.65 -1.07 -25.38
C SER A 326 -5.65 -1.59 -24.35
N PHE A 327 -6.96 -1.61 -24.64
CA PHE A 327 -7.98 -1.95 -23.63
C PHE A 327 -9.03 -2.91 -24.18
N ILE A 328 -8.73 -4.20 -24.12
CA ILE A 328 -9.79 -5.21 -24.14
C ILE A 328 -10.49 -5.10 -22.79
N SER A 329 -11.74 -4.62 -22.77
CA SER A 329 -12.57 -4.68 -21.55
C SER A 329 -12.60 -6.12 -21.06
N LEU A 330 -11.88 -6.37 -19.96
CA LEU A 330 -11.71 -7.72 -19.39
C LEU A 330 -13.05 -8.28 -18.87
N LEU A 331 -14.06 -7.44 -18.64
CA LEU A 331 -15.38 -7.84 -18.16
C LEU A 331 -16.52 -7.68 -19.18
N GLY A 332 -16.30 -7.00 -20.32
CA GLY A 332 -17.33 -6.73 -21.34
C GLY A 332 -18.47 -5.79 -20.87
N LYS A 333 -19.13 -5.13 -21.83
CA LYS A 333 -20.25 -4.15 -21.72
C LYS A 333 -20.58 -3.62 -20.30
N ILE A 334 -19.62 -2.93 -19.70
CA ILE A 334 -19.88 -1.80 -18.79
C ILE A 334 -19.82 -0.58 -19.70
N ASP A 335 -20.71 0.40 -19.52
CA ASP A 335 -20.81 1.67 -20.28
C ASP A 335 -19.55 1.92 -21.10
N THR A 336 -19.56 1.40 -22.33
CA THR A 336 -18.34 1.32 -23.12
C THR A 336 -17.94 2.73 -23.40
N PHE A 337 -16.82 3.13 -22.81
CA PHE A 337 -16.21 4.40 -23.03
C PHE A 337 -16.14 4.63 -24.54
N SER A 338 -16.82 5.66 -25.05
CA SER A 338 -17.08 5.76 -26.48
C SER A 338 -15.75 5.88 -27.24
N ASN A 339 -15.46 4.88 -28.06
CA ASN A 339 -14.29 4.83 -28.90
C ASN A 339 -14.48 5.81 -30.07
N ARG A 340 -13.92 7.02 -29.97
CA ARG A 340 -13.82 7.96 -31.08
C ARG A 340 -12.36 8.44 -31.22
N GLY A 341 -11.54 7.62 -31.89
CA GLY A 341 -10.40 8.01 -32.74
C GLY A 341 -9.10 8.50 -32.08
N GLY A 342 -8.00 7.80 -32.35
CA GLY A 342 -6.62 8.28 -32.20
C GLY A 342 -5.99 8.13 -30.81
N TYR A 343 -4.67 8.36 -30.74
CA TYR A 343 -3.86 8.43 -29.50
C TYR A 343 -4.36 9.59 -28.63
N GLY A 344 -5.47 9.38 -27.91
CA GLY A 344 -6.17 10.40 -27.14
C GLY A 344 -5.61 10.52 -25.74
N ARG A 345 -5.39 11.76 -25.27
CA ARG A 345 -5.22 12.08 -23.85
C ARG A 345 -6.57 12.50 -23.30
N GLU A 346 -7.17 11.66 -22.48
CA GLU A 346 -8.37 12.03 -21.73
C GLU A 346 -7.98 12.52 -20.35
N ARG A 347 -8.66 13.56 -19.86
CA ARG A 347 -8.40 14.14 -18.54
C ARG A 347 -9.65 14.09 -17.69
N HIS A 348 -9.51 13.57 -16.49
CA HIS A 348 -10.59 13.40 -15.52
C HIS A 348 -10.15 13.97 -14.18
N GLN A 349 -11.01 14.76 -13.54
CA GLN A 349 -10.72 15.23 -12.18
C GLN A 349 -11.03 14.13 -11.19
N VAL A 350 -10.07 13.84 -10.31
CA VAL A 350 -10.21 12.86 -9.24
C VAL A 350 -10.15 13.55 -7.90
N GLU A 351 -11.13 13.27 -7.04
CA GLU A 351 -11.18 13.77 -5.66
C GLU A 351 -11.58 12.65 -4.70
N ALA A 352 -10.79 12.48 -3.63
CA ALA A 352 -10.96 11.43 -2.64
C ALA A 352 -10.83 11.97 -1.21
N PRO A 353 -11.59 11.43 -0.24
CA PRO A 353 -11.42 11.71 1.19
C PRO A 353 -10.20 10.94 1.75
N LEU A 354 -9.04 11.12 1.12
CA LEU A 354 -7.78 10.50 1.49
C LEU A 354 -6.77 11.59 1.85
N ARG A 355 -5.90 11.30 2.84
CA ARG A 355 -4.84 12.19 3.30
C ARG A 355 -3.46 11.68 2.89
N GLY A 356 -2.52 12.59 2.68
CA GLY A 356 -1.13 12.29 2.42
C GLY A 356 -0.84 11.98 0.95
N PHE A 357 0.28 12.50 0.46
CA PHE A 357 0.70 12.42 -0.94
C PHE A 357 0.83 10.97 -1.45
N TYR A 358 1.31 10.04 -0.62
CA TYR A 358 1.44 8.63 -0.96
C TYR A 358 0.12 7.97 -1.40
N ASN A 359 -1.03 8.49 -0.97
CA ASN A 359 -2.33 7.97 -1.41
C ASN A 359 -2.66 8.33 -2.87
N THR A 360 -1.93 9.27 -3.48
CA THR A 360 -1.97 9.50 -4.94
C THR A 360 -1.59 8.23 -5.68
N TYR A 361 -0.50 7.55 -5.28
CA TYR A 361 -0.09 6.30 -5.90
C TYR A 361 -1.08 5.17 -5.66
N ASN A 362 -1.61 5.03 -4.45
CA ASN A 362 -2.61 4.00 -4.14
C ASN A 362 -3.88 4.19 -4.99
N LEU A 363 -4.35 5.43 -5.10
CA LEU A 363 -5.54 5.76 -5.89
C LEU A 363 -5.29 5.62 -7.38
N LEU A 364 -4.10 6.01 -7.85
CA LEU A 364 -3.72 5.89 -9.25
C LEU A 364 -3.54 4.42 -9.67
N ALA A 365 -2.95 3.58 -8.82
CA ALA A 365 -2.86 2.13 -9.01
C ALA A 365 -4.26 1.48 -9.08
N ALA A 366 -5.16 1.87 -8.18
CA ALA A 366 -6.54 1.40 -8.17
C ALA A 366 -7.31 1.87 -9.42
N ALA A 367 -7.16 3.14 -9.80
CA ALA A 367 -7.75 3.72 -11.00
C ALA A 367 -7.26 3.00 -12.26
N ALA A 368 -5.95 2.82 -12.42
CA ALA A 368 -5.37 2.09 -13.54
C ALA A 368 -5.96 0.67 -13.65
N ALA A 369 -6.08 -0.05 -12.53
CA ALA A 369 -6.68 -1.39 -12.52
C ALA A 369 -8.15 -1.40 -12.95
N VAL A 370 -9.01 -0.56 -12.36
CA VAL A 370 -10.46 -0.59 -12.65
C VAL A 370 -10.80 0.00 -14.02
N LEU A 371 -10.07 1.00 -14.49
CA LEU A 371 -10.20 1.52 -15.85
C LEU A 371 -9.79 0.45 -16.88
N THR A 372 -8.72 -0.32 -16.60
CA THR A 372 -8.32 -1.47 -17.42
C THR A 372 -9.39 -2.56 -17.48
N LEU A 373 -10.16 -2.73 -16.40
CA LEU A 373 -11.29 -3.66 -16.35
C LEU A 373 -12.54 -3.14 -17.08
N GLY A 374 -12.54 -1.87 -17.50
CA GLY A 374 -13.63 -1.22 -18.24
C GLY A 374 -14.59 -0.39 -17.38
N VAL A 375 -14.25 -0.09 -16.11
CA VAL A 375 -15.02 0.86 -15.30
C VAL A 375 -14.87 2.26 -15.91
N SER A 376 -15.95 3.03 -15.99
CA SER A 376 -15.86 4.40 -16.50
C SER A 376 -15.19 5.34 -15.46
N PRO A 377 -14.40 6.34 -15.90
CA PRO A 377 -13.93 7.46 -15.07
C PRO A 377 -15.01 8.14 -14.23
N ALA A 378 -16.24 8.27 -14.76
CA ALA A 378 -17.36 8.83 -13.99
C ALA A 378 -17.77 7.92 -12.82
N THR A 379 -17.85 6.61 -13.05
CA THR A 379 -18.11 5.61 -12.01
C THR A 379 -16.96 5.58 -10.99
N LEU A 380 -15.70 5.65 -11.46
CA LEU A 380 -14.52 5.76 -10.61
C LEU A 380 -14.63 6.97 -9.67
N GLN A 381 -14.87 8.17 -10.19
CA GLN A 381 -14.95 9.38 -9.37
C GLN A 381 -16.10 9.30 -8.35
N LYS A 382 -17.28 8.83 -8.79
CA LYS A 382 -18.42 8.63 -7.88
C LYS A 382 -18.06 7.69 -6.74
N ALA A 383 -17.48 6.53 -7.05
CA ALA A 383 -17.12 5.54 -6.05
C ALA A 383 -16.04 6.02 -5.07
N VAL A 384 -15.00 6.68 -5.59
CA VAL A 384 -13.90 7.21 -4.77
C VAL A 384 -14.38 8.30 -3.82
N SER A 385 -15.36 9.12 -4.22
CA SER A 385 -15.92 10.17 -3.36
C SER A 385 -16.64 9.65 -2.10
N THR A 386 -17.13 8.40 -2.12
CA THR A 386 -17.81 7.74 -1.00
C THR A 386 -16.91 6.77 -0.23
N TYR A 387 -15.64 6.63 -0.63
CA TYR A 387 -14.72 5.70 0.01
C TYR A 387 -14.42 6.10 1.46
N THR A 388 -14.50 5.15 2.38
CA THR A 388 -14.06 5.34 3.77
C THR A 388 -12.80 4.49 4.01
N PRO A 389 -11.69 5.08 4.48
CA PRO A 389 -10.48 4.35 4.78
C PRO A 389 -10.68 3.23 5.81
N ALA A 390 -9.95 2.13 5.62
CA ALA A 390 -9.89 1.06 6.62
C ALA A 390 -9.16 1.49 7.90
N THR A 391 -9.38 0.77 8.99
CA THR A 391 -8.86 1.12 10.31
C THR A 391 -7.35 1.39 10.33
N GLY A 392 -6.96 2.48 11.00
CA GLY A 392 -5.56 2.88 11.17
C GLY A 392 -4.83 3.36 9.90
N ARG A 393 -5.55 3.63 8.81
CA ARG A 393 -5.01 4.25 7.58
C ARG A 393 -5.37 5.73 7.53
N MET A 394 -4.83 6.50 8.48
CA MET A 394 -5.23 7.90 8.74
C MET A 394 -6.71 7.99 9.15
N GLU A 395 -7.15 7.06 10.00
CA GLU A 395 -8.53 7.01 10.49
C GLU A 395 -8.76 8.14 11.49
N GLU A 396 -9.88 8.83 11.37
CA GLU A 396 -10.22 9.98 12.20
C GLU A 396 -11.11 9.58 13.39
N PHE A 397 -10.70 10.03 14.56
CA PHE A 397 -11.39 9.91 15.83
C PHE A 397 -11.56 11.29 16.47
N PHE A 398 -12.34 11.34 17.54
CA PHE A 398 -12.38 12.49 18.43
C PHE A 398 -11.84 12.09 19.79
N LEU A 399 -10.96 12.91 20.36
CA LEU A 399 -10.39 12.75 21.69
C LEU A 399 -10.47 14.09 22.40
N ALA A 400 -11.16 14.15 23.54
CA ALA A 400 -11.41 15.39 24.29
C ALA A 400 -11.91 16.55 23.38
N GLY A 401 -12.93 16.26 22.56
CA GLY A 401 -13.56 17.22 21.64
C GLY A 401 -12.73 17.62 20.42
N ARG A 402 -11.49 17.11 20.27
CA ARG A 402 -10.55 17.48 19.20
C ARG A 402 -10.29 16.33 18.24
N ARG A 403 -9.93 16.65 17.01
CA ARG A 403 -9.62 15.66 15.98
C ARG A 403 -8.36 14.88 16.36
N CYS A 404 -8.47 13.56 16.38
CA CYS A 404 -7.38 12.63 16.65
C CYS A 404 -7.21 11.68 15.46
N THR A 405 -6.05 11.71 14.81
CA THR A 405 -5.76 10.89 13.63
C THR A 405 -4.91 9.68 13.99
N LEU A 406 -5.39 8.47 13.72
CA LEU A 406 -4.66 7.22 13.94
C LEU A 406 -4.01 6.74 12.63
N ALA A 407 -2.69 6.53 12.66
CA ALA A 407 -1.93 6.09 11.50
C ALA A 407 -0.96 4.95 11.83
N LEU A 408 -0.88 3.96 10.94
CA LEU A 408 0.08 2.87 10.99
C LEU A 408 1.47 3.34 10.56
N VAL A 409 2.50 3.07 11.38
CA VAL A 409 3.92 3.19 11.03
C VAL A 409 4.62 1.86 11.28
N LYS A 410 5.39 1.35 10.31
CA LYS A 410 6.01 0.01 10.40
C LYS A 410 7.39 -0.13 9.76
N ASN A 411 7.79 0.87 8.97
CA ASN A 411 9.04 0.91 8.24
C ASN A 411 9.39 2.39 7.96
N PRO A 412 10.63 2.71 7.56
CA PRO A 412 11.11 4.08 7.45
C PRO A 412 10.31 4.89 6.44
N VAL A 413 10.11 4.34 5.24
CA VAL A 413 9.39 5.03 4.15
C VAL A 413 7.94 5.32 4.56
N GLY A 414 7.23 4.34 5.12
CA GLY A 414 5.87 4.51 5.60
C GLY A 414 5.77 5.52 6.74
N ALA A 415 6.71 5.51 7.68
CA ALA A 415 6.78 6.50 8.75
C ALA A 415 7.02 7.90 8.18
N ASN A 416 8.00 8.09 7.29
CA ASN A 416 8.32 9.37 6.68
C ASN A 416 7.12 9.98 5.96
N GLN A 417 6.34 9.17 5.24
CA GLN A 417 5.12 9.64 4.57
C GLN A 417 4.04 10.12 5.56
N VAL A 418 3.88 9.41 6.68
CA VAL A 418 2.97 9.83 7.75
C VAL A 418 3.48 11.12 8.41
N LEU A 419 4.77 11.20 8.73
CA LEU A 419 5.39 12.39 9.34
C LEU A 419 5.28 13.63 8.44
N ARG A 420 5.50 13.49 7.12
CA ARG A 420 5.26 14.57 6.14
C ARG A 420 3.80 15.02 6.16
N THR A 421 2.85 14.09 6.23
CA THR A 421 1.42 14.42 6.33
C THR A 421 1.09 15.16 7.63
N VAL A 422 1.73 14.81 8.74
CA VAL A 422 1.59 15.53 10.02
C VAL A 422 2.17 16.95 9.94
N LYS A 423 3.29 17.11 9.23
CA LYS A 423 3.95 18.41 9.03
C LYS A 423 3.13 19.37 8.17
N GLU A 424 2.35 18.86 7.20
CA GLU A 424 1.45 19.68 6.37
C GLU A 424 0.38 20.43 7.18
N SER A 425 -0.04 19.89 8.33
CA SER A 425 -1.00 20.57 9.20
C SER A 425 -0.36 21.78 9.89
N ARG A 426 -0.97 22.97 9.70
CA ARG A 426 -0.55 24.23 10.33
C ARG A 426 -1.04 24.38 11.78
N ALA A 427 -1.95 23.53 12.23
CA ALA A 427 -2.43 23.57 13.61
C ALA A 427 -1.34 23.12 14.59
N SER A 428 -1.38 23.62 15.83
CA SER A 428 -0.58 23.04 16.91
C SER A 428 -0.97 21.58 17.12
N LYS A 429 0.02 20.72 17.33
CA LYS A 429 -0.16 19.27 17.32
C LYS A 429 0.57 18.60 18.48
N ALA A 430 -0.12 17.64 19.10
CA ALA A 430 0.47 16.71 20.06
C ALA A 430 0.33 15.28 19.53
N LEU A 431 1.35 14.46 19.76
CA LEU A 431 1.46 13.12 19.20
C LEU A 431 1.66 12.07 20.28
N VAL A 432 1.04 10.90 20.09
CA VAL A 432 1.53 9.63 20.63
C VAL A 432 2.21 8.87 19.50
N ILE A 433 3.41 8.34 19.74
CA ILE A 433 4.09 7.44 18.83
C ILE A 433 4.36 6.13 19.58
N ALA A 434 3.67 5.07 19.19
CA ALA A 434 3.60 3.82 19.92
C ALA A 434 4.28 2.66 19.18
N ILE A 435 5.44 2.24 19.66
CA ILE A 435 6.28 1.22 19.01
C ILE A 435 6.32 -0.07 19.83
N ASN A 436 5.93 -1.18 19.21
CA ASN A 436 6.15 -2.53 19.71
C ASN A 436 7.14 -3.29 18.81
N ASP A 437 7.66 -4.40 19.33
CA ASP A 437 8.61 -5.31 18.68
C ASP A 437 8.09 -6.76 18.64
N LEU A 438 6.77 -6.95 18.63
CA LEU A 438 6.20 -8.30 18.58
C LEU A 438 6.39 -8.90 17.19
N ALA A 439 6.18 -10.21 17.06
CA ALA A 439 6.38 -10.91 15.79
C ALA A 439 5.57 -10.32 14.62
N ALA A 440 4.43 -9.68 14.89
CA ALA A 440 3.62 -9.00 13.86
C ALA A 440 4.17 -7.61 13.48
N ASP A 441 4.85 -6.93 14.40
CA ASP A 441 5.46 -5.61 14.19
C ASP A 441 6.84 -5.71 13.53
N GLY A 442 7.58 -6.79 13.81
CA GLY A 442 9.00 -6.94 13.51
C GLY A 442 9.80 -6.83 14.82
N ARG A 443 10.70 -7.78 15.08
CA ARG A 443 11.48 -7.78 16.33
C ARG A 443 12.61 -6.77 16.32
N ASP A 444 13.11 -6.46 15.13
CA ASP A 444 14.14 -5.45 14.92
C ASP A 444 13.49 -4.07 14.71
N VAL A 445 13.80 -3.13 15.62
CA VAL A 445 13.32 -1.74 15.58
C VAL A 445 14.38 -0.75 15.11
N SER A 446 15.50 -1.23 14.57
CA SER A 446 16.56 -0.36 14.04
C SER A 446 16.09 0.54 12.90
N TRP A 447 15.01 0.18 12.22
CA TRP A 447 14.35 1.02 11.22
C TRP A 447 13.95 2.42 11.75
N LEU A 448 13.80 2.59 13.06
CA LEU A 448 13.57 3.89 13.68
C LEU A 448 14.68 4.90 13.37
N TRP A 449 15.92 4.45 13.19
CA TRP A 449 17.06 5.31 12.86
C TRP A 449 17.07 5.78 11.41
N ASP A 450 16.41 5.03 10.52
CA ASP A 450 16.23 5.39 9.11
C ASP A 450 15.00 6.28 8.89
N ALA A 451 14.15 6.45 9.91
CA ALA A 451 12.98 7.32 9.84
C ALA A 451 13.36 8.78 10.12
N ASP A 452 12.84 9.70 9.30
CA ASP A 452 13.13 11.13 9.35
C ASP A 452 12.31 11.83 10.46
N PHE A 453 12.62 11.49 11.70
CA PHE A 453 12.00 12.11 12.88
C PHE A 453 12.39 13.58 13.06
N ALA A 454 13.39 14.10 12.34
CA ALA A 454 13.73 15.52 12.33
C ALA A 454 12.55 16.37 11.81
N LEU A 455 11.64 15.79 11.03
CA LEU A 455 10.37 16.42 10.64
C LEU A 455 9.48 16.81 11.83
N LEU A 456 9.69 16.21 13.01
CA LEU A 456 8.96 16.53 14.24
C LEU A 456 9.63 17.62 15.09
N ALA A 457 10.82 18.09 14.72
CA ALA A 457 11.45 19.27 15.32
C ALA A 457 10.78 20.59 14.84
N ASP A 458 9.49 20.53 14.51
CA ASP A 458 8.68 21.64 14.03
C ASP A 458 8.08 22.42 15.22
N PRO A 459 8.06 23.76 15.19
CA PRO A 459 7.51 24.57 16.29
C PRO A 459 6.04 24.27 16.61
N SER A 460 5.24 23.84 15.63
CA SER A 460 3.83 23.48 15.85
C SER A 460 3.65 22.16 16.60
N VAL A 461 4.70 21.32 16.72
CA VAL A 461 4.69 20.14 17.59
C VAL A 461 4.95 20.59 19.02
N VAL A 462 3.93 20.49 19.87
CA VAL A 462 4.00 20.92 21.28
C VAL A 462 4.37 19.78 22.22
N ARG A 463 4.01 18.54 21.88
CA ARG A 463 4.27 17.35 22.68
C ARG A 463 4.42 16.10 21.83
N ILE A 464 5.36 15.22 22.20
CA ILE A 464 5.49 13.86 21.67
C ILE A 464 5.55 12.86 22.84
N ILE A 465 4.63 11.91 22.86
CA ILE A 465 4.51 10.86 23.87
C ILE A 465 4.95 9.54 23.24
N CYS A 466 6.13 9.06 23.62
CA CYS A 466 6.64 7.76 23.23
C CYS A 466 5.93 6.66 24.03
N SER A 467 5.32 5.70 23.34
CA SER A 467 4.55 4.62 23.97
C SER A 467 4.88 3.25 23.38
N GLY A 468 4.34 2.18 23.98
CA GLY A 468 4.61 0.80 23.63
C GLY A 468 5.90 0.25 24.23
N ARG A 469 6.20 -1.01 23.92
CA ARG A 469 7.34 -1.76 24.48
C ARG A 469 8.70 -1.12 24.20
N ARG A 470 8.80 -0.33 23.14
CA ARG A 470 10.02 0.34 22.67
C ARG A 470 9.95 1.87 22.80
N ALA A 471 9.14 2.36 23.73
CA ALA A 471 8.99 3.79 24.00
C ALA A 471 10.33 4.48 24.32
N ALA A 472 11.20 3.82 25.09
CA ALA A 472 12.52 4.35 25.42
C ALA A 472 13.44 4.43 24.20
N ASP A 473 13.49 3.38 23.37
CA ASP A 473 14.26 3.36 22.12
C ASP A 473 13.85 4.50 21.19
N LEU A 474 12.54 4.73 21.04
CA LEU A 474 12.01 5.83 20.26
C LEU A 474 12.41 7.20 20.83
N ALA A 475 12.34 7.39 22.14
CA ALA A 475 12.72 8.66 22.78
C ALA A 475 14.19 9.01 22.52
N VAL A 476 15.07 7.99 22.50
CA VAL A 476 16.46 8.16 22.10
C VAL A 476 16.56 8.60 20.64
N CYS A 477 15.87 7.92 19.72
CA CYS A 477 15.87 8.29 18.30
C CYS A 477 15.40 9.74 18.08
N LEU A 478 14.33 10.16 18.75
CA LEU A 478 13.81 11.54 18.68
C LEU A 478 14.84 12.57 19.17
N LYS A 479 15.48 12.30 20.31
CA LYS A 479 16.55 13.16 20.84
C LYS A 479 17.68 13.35 19.84
N TYR A 480 18.17 12.26 19.23
CA TYR A 480 19.25 12.32 18.24
C TYR A 480 18.81 12.93 16.90
N SER A 481 17.50 12.95 16.63
CA SER A 481 16.91 13.61 15.45
C SER A 481 16.70 15.12 15.64
N GLY A 482 17.16 15.71 16.75
CA GLY A 482 17.07 17.14 17.02
C GLY A 482 15.73 17.61 17.60
N VAL A 483 14.86 16.69 18.04
CA VAL A 483 13.63 17.05 18.75
C VAL A 483 13.98 17.53 20.16
N ASP A 484 13.42 18.67 20.57
CA ASP A 484 13.57 19.22 21.92
C ASP A 484 13.12 18.20 22.98
N THR A 485 14.06 17.81 23.85
CA THR A 485 13.81 16.84 24.92
C THR A 485 12.74 17.29 25.91
N GLY A 486 12.50 18.59 26.08
CA GLY A 486 11.41 19.11 26.91
C GLY A 486 10.02 18.77 26.39
N LYS A 487 9.90 18.47 25.08
CA LYS A 487 8.65 18.07 24.44
C LYS A 487 8.40 16.55 24.46
N ILE A 488 9.39 15.76 24.87
CA ILE A 488 9.34 14.29 24.81
C ILE A 488 8.91 13.73 26.16
N ALA A 489 7.89 12.87 26.17
CA ALA A 489 7.48 12.08 27.32
C ALA A 489 7.53 10.59 27.00
N VAL A 490 7.94 9.75 27.96
CA VAL A 490 7.97 8.29 27.81
C VAL A 490 6.87 7.68 28.67
N VAL A 491 5.83 7.15 28.03
CA VAL A 491 4.67 6.53 28.67
C VAL A 491 4.35 5.21 27.97
N PRO A 492 4.97 4.09 28.40
CA PRO A 492 4.83 2.79 27.73
C PRO A 492 3.38 2.30 27.62
N GLU A 493 2.55 2.57 28.63
CA GLU A 493 1.17 2.11 28.70
C GLU A 493 0.24 2.90 27.77
N GLN A 494 -0.56 2.19 26.96
CA GLN A 494 -1.35 2.80 25.90
C GLN A 494 -2.48 3.69 26.44
N GLU A 495 -3.17 3.25 27.49
CA GLU A 495 -4.27 4.03 28.11
C GLU A 495 -3.75 5.33 28.75
N GLU A 496 -2.64 5.25 29.48
CA GLU A 496 -2.01 6.40 30.12
C GLU A 496 -1.48 7.39 29.09
N SER A 497 -0.90 6.91 27.99
CA SER A 497 -0.41 7.78 26.92
C SER A 497 -1.55 8.56 26.23
N LEU A 498 -2.71 7.93 26.01
CA LEU A 498 -3.90 8.61 25.48
C LEU A 498 -4.47 9.62 26.47
N LYS A 499 -4.48 9.26 27.76
CA LYS A 499 -4.92 10.17 28.82
C LYS A 499 -4.04 11.41 28.86
N LEU A 500 -2.71 11.25 28.83
CA LEU A 500 -1.78 12.38 28.77
C LEU A 500 -1.99 13.20 27.49
N LEU A 501 -2.11 12.54 26.33
CA LEU A 501 -2.39 13.22 25.05
C LEU A 501 -3.65 14.10 25.13
N SER A 502 -4.71 13.60 25.75
CA SER A 502 -5.98 14.33 25.89
C SER A 502 -5.88 15.60 26.75
N GLN A 503 -4.86 15.71 27.60
CA GLN A 503 -4.62 16.85 28.49
C GLN A 503 -3.76 17.94 27.84
N GLU A 504 -3.07 17.64 26.72
CA GLU A 504 -2.22 18.61 26.04
C GLU A 504 -3.05 19.69 25.33
N GLU A 505 -2.60 20.94 25.38
CA GLU A 505 -3.21 22.06 24.66
C GLU A 505 -2.71 22.11 23.20
N ALA A 506 -3.22 21.20 22.37
CA ALA A 506 -3.00 21.18 20.94
C ALA A 506 -4.32 21.32 20.16
N GLY A 507 -4.25 21.91 18.97
CA GLY A 507 -5.37 22.01 18.04
C GLY A 507 -5.74 20.67 17.40
N GLU A 508 -4.76 19.78 17.22
CA GLU A 508 -4.97 18.44 16.66
C GLU A 508 -4.12 17.38 17.36
N PHE A 509 -4.63 16.15 17.36
CA PHE A 509 -3.94 15.00 17.91
C PHE A 509 -3.59 13.97 16.84
N TYR A 510 -2.47 13.29 17.03
CA TYR A 510 -2.03 12.18 16.19
C TYR A 510 -1.60 11.00 17.05
N VAL A 511 -1.95 9.79 16.62
CA VAL A 511 -1.47 8.54 17.17
C VAL A 511 -0.80 7.75 16.05
N LEU A 512 0.52 7.62 16.10
CA LEU A 512 1.32 6.88 15.13
C LEU A 512 1.71 5.55 15.77
N ALA A 513 1.19 4.44 15.28
CA ALA A 513 1.33 3.15 15.96
C ALA A 513 1.85 2.04 15.05
N THR A 514 2.67 1.14 15.59
CA THR A 514 2.96 -0.15 14.93
C THR A 514 1.72 -1.05 14.91
N TYR A 515 1.75 -2.13 14.14
CA TYR A 515 0.58 -2.96 13.84
C TYR A 515 -0.18 -3.43 15.08
N THR A 516 0.49 -3.94 16.11
CA THR A 516 -0.19 -4.44 17.32
C THR A 516 -0.76 -3.32 18.17
N ASN A 517 -0.04 -2.20 18.29
CA ASN A 517 -0.54 -1.00 18.96
C ASN A 517 -1.74 -0.40 18.22
N LEU A 518 -1.76 -0.43 16.89
CA LEU A 518 -2.81 0.15 16.06
C LEU A 518 -4.22 -0.30 16.48
N PHE A 519 -4.41 -1.60 16.68
CA PHE A 519 -5.71 -2.15 17.09
C PHE A 519 -6.07 -1.79 18.52
N THR A 520 -5.07 -1.73 19.42
CA THR A 520 -5.26 -1.31 20.80
C THR A 520 -5.73 0.15 20.86
N TYR A 521 -5.01 1.07 20.20
CA TYR A 521 -5.39 2.48 20.14
C TYR A 521 -6.73 2.70 19.42
N ALA A 522 -6.99 1.99 18.32
CA ALA A 522 -8.29 2.06 17.64
C ALA A 522 -9.43 1.64 18.58
N ARG A 523 -9.25 0.59 19.39
CA ARG A 523 -10.24 0.17 20.39
C ARG A 523 -10.44 1.23 21.47
N LEU A 524 -9.35 1.77 22.02
CA LEU A 524 -9.41 2.80 23.08
C LEU A 524 -10.07 4.09 22.59
N LEU A 525 -9.72 4.57 21.40
CA LEU A 525 -10.32 5.76 20.79
C LEU A 525 -11.81 5.57 20.49
N ARG A 526 -12.24 4.36 20.10
CA ARG A 526 -13.67 4.04 19.94
C ARG A 526 -14.43 4.04 21.26
N LEU A 527 -13.83 3.48 22.32
CA LEU A 527 -14.44 3.50 23.65
C LEU A 527 -14.57 4.93 24.19
N GLY A 528 -13.55 5.77 24.01
CA GLY A 528 -13.61 7.19 24.36
C GLY A 528 -14.70 7.96 23.60
N LYS A 529 -14.97 7.58 22.34
CA LYS A 529 -16.08 8.14 21.55
C LYS A 529 -17.45 7.77 22.15
N VAL A 530 -17.63 6.53 22.61
CA VAL A 530 -18.87 6.09 23.27
C VAL A 530 -19.10 6.86 24.57
N VAL A 531 -18.05 7.12 25.35
CA VAL A 531 -18.16 7.92 26.59
C VAL A 531 -18.53 9.37 26.27
N ALA A 532 -17.87 10.01 25.32
CA ALA A 532 -18.18 11.38 24.91
C ALA A 532 -19.60 11.53 24.33
N ASP A 533 -20.08 10.57 23.54
CA ASP A 533 -21.46 10.55 23.03
C ASP A 533 -22.48 10.32 24.16
N SER A 534 -22.15 9.52 25.18
CA SER A 534 -23.02 9.31 26.34
C SER A 534 -23.12 10.53 27.27
N GLU A 535 -22.01 11.26 27.46
CA GLU A 535 -21.99 12.53 28.20
C GLU A 535 -22.72 13.65 27.43
N ALA A 536 -22.57 13.69 26.09
CA ALA A 536 -23.30 14.63 25.23
C ALA A 536 -24.81 14.34 25.15
N GLN A 537 -25.23 13.08 25.36
CA GLN A 537 -26.64 12.67 25.37
C GLN A 537 -27.28 12.68 26.76
N GLY A 538 -26.57 13.11 27.81
CA GLY A 538 -27.10 13.19 29.17
C GLY A 538 -27.60 11.85 29.72
N LEU A 539 -27.06 10.73 29.22
CA LEU A 539 -27.39 9.41 29.73
C LEU A 539 -26.51 9.12 30.96
N PRO A 540 -27.09 8.66 32.09
CA PRO A 540 -26.33 8.45 33.31
C PRO A 540 -25.28 7.35 33.13
N SER A 541 -24.07 7.59 33.66
CA SER A 541 -22.98 6.63 33.65
C SER A 541 -23.41 5.34 34.35
N LEU A 542 -23.30 4.22 33.66
CA LEU A 542 -23.48 2.90 34.27
C LEU A 542 -22.17 2.54 34.97
N SER A 543 -22.06 2.99 36.23
CA SER A 543 -21.17 2.42 37.24
C SER A 543 -21.49 0.96 37.52
#